data_AF-A0A1H0CNH3-F1
#
_entry.id   AF-A0A1H0CNH3-F1
#
_cell.length_a   1.000
_cell.length_b   1.000
_cell.length_c   1.000
_cell.angle_alpha   90.00
_cell.angle_beta   90.00
_cell.angle_gamma   90.00
#
_symmetry.space_group_name_H-M   'P 1'
#
loop_
_entity.id
_entity.type
_entity.pdbx_description
1 polymer ?
#
loop_
_entity_poly.entity_id
_entity_poly.type
_entity_poly.pdbx_seq_one_letter_code
_entity_poly.pdbx_strand_id
1 'polypeptide(L)'
;MSAARGSTETPLMRLGKRRGADGVPFLAPEEVEAGERLARDWMRGQLMPSVTQSWSGMPAGGTGGAGAGADIGDFALECRTRVARALDAAGPELAGVLVDICCFERGLEDVERARQWPRRSAKLLLKAGLSVLARHYGLVHESGGAGGATRAWRKS
;
A
#
# COMPACT_ATOMS: atom_id res chain seq x y z
N MET A 1 3.52 -4.54 -21.27
CA MET A 1 3.00 -3.17 -21.54
C MET A 1 2.62 -2.56 -20.20
N SER A 2 3.43 -1.65 -19.66
CA SER A 2 3.09 -0.93 -18.43
C SER A 2 2.17 0.23 -18.82
N ALA A 3 0.87 0.01 -18.71
CA ALA A 3 -0.09 1.09 -18.87
C ALA A 3 0.09 2.05 -17.69
N ALA A 4 0.36 3.32 -17.97
CA ALA A 4 0.10 4.38 -17.02
C ALA A 4 -1.34 4.17 -16.51
N ARG A 5 -1.52 3.98 -15.20
CA ARG A 5 -2.84 3.80 -14.57
C ARG A 5 -3.67 5.06 -14.80
N GLY A 6 -4.31 5.13 -15.97
CA GLY A 6 -5.28 6.14 -16.32
C GLY A 6 -6.57 5.87 -15.54
N SER A 7 -6.92 6.80 -14.66
CA SER A 7 -8.26 7.08 -14.11
C SER A 7 -9.21 5.90 -13.86
N THR A 8 -8.70 4.73 -13.48
CA THR A 8 -9.51 3.58 -13.10
C THR A 8 -9.50 3.50 -11.59
N GLU A 9 -10.69 3.53 -10.99
CA GLU A 9 -10.85 3.51 -9.54
C GLU A 9 -10.29 2.21 -8.95
N THR A 10 -9.27 2.31 -8.09
CA THR A 10 -8.63 1.14 -7.46
C THR A 10 -9.58 0.49 -6.44
N PRO A 11 -9.35 -0.79 -6.05
CA PRO A 11 -10.10 -1.42 -4.95
C PRO A 11 -10.03 -0.62 -3.65
N LEU A 12 -8.89 0.02 -3.36
CA LEU A 12 -8.70 0.82 -2.16
C LEU A 12 -9.53 2.11 -2.21
N MET A 13 -9.56 2.81 -3.36
CA MET A 13 -10.41 3.98 -3.56
C MET A 13 -11.90 3.63 -3.42
N ARG A 14 -12.35 2.51 -4.02
CA ARG A 14 -13.73 2.02 -3.86
C ARG A 14 -14.06 1.71 -2.40
N LEU A 15 -13.13 1.09 -1.67
CA LEU A 15 -13.31 0.78 -0.26
C LEU A 15 -13.39 2.05 0.59
N GLY A 16 -12.55 3.05 0.31
CA GLY A 16 -12.55 4.34 0.99
C GLY A 16 -13.85 5.13 0.83
N LYS A 17 -14.55 4.98 -0.29
CA LYS A 17 -15.87 5.61 -0.51
C LYS A 17 -17.02 4.93 0.25
N ARG A 18 -16.83 3.69 0.74
CA ARG A 18 -17.90 2.98 1.48
C ARG A 18 -18.07 3.58 2.88
N ARG A 19 -19.30 3.96 3.18
CA ARG A 19 -19.69 4.52 4.48
C ARG A 19 -20.34 3.46 5.36
N GLY A 20 -20.11 3.56 6.67
CA GLY A 20 -20.79 2.78 7.69
C GLY A 20 -22.25 3.21 7.87
N ALA A 21 -22.94 2.54 8.78
CA ALA A 21 -24.32 2.88 9.15
C ALA A 21 -24.43 4.29 9.78
N ASP A 22 -23.34 4.80 10.34
CA ASP A 22 -23.17 6.15 10.87
C ASP A 22 -22.82 7.20 9.80
N GLY A 23 -22.71 6.80 8.53
CA GLY A 23 -22.31 7.68 7.42
C GLY A 23 -20.82 8.00 7.39
N VAL A 24 -20.02 7.45 8.31
CA VAL A 24 -18.57 7.71 8.37
C VAL A 24 -17.83 6.76 7.42
N PRO A 25 -16.89 7.25 6.60
CA PRO A 25 -16.04 6.39 5.78
C PRO A 25 -15.22 5.45 6.65
N PHE A 26 -15.07 4.19 6.22
CA PHE A 26 -14.24 3.24 6.98
C PHE A 26 -12.76 3.63 6.96
N LEU A 27 -12.25 4.13 5.83
CA LEU A 27 -10.88 4.61 5.68
C LEU A 27 -10.85 6.13 5.69
N ALA A 28 -9.87 6.71 6.38
CA ALA A 28 -9.59 8.13 6.32
C ALA A 28 -8.93 8.47 4.96
N PRO A 29 -9.06 9.72 4.46
CA PRO A 29 -8.41 10.13 3.21
C PRO A 29 -6.90 9.87 3.20
N GLU A 30 -6.24 10.10 4.34
CA GLU A 30 -4.79 9.91 4.54
C GLU A 30 -4.39 8.43 4.43
N GLU A 31 -5.25 7.53 4.92
CA GLU A 31 -5.03 6.08 4.82
C GLU A 31 -5.18 5.59 3.38
N VAL A 32 -6.16 6.12 2.64
CA VAL A 32 -6.31 5.81 1.21
C VAL A 32 -5.08 6.29 0.45
N GLU A 33 -4.66 7.55 0.65
CA GLU A 33 -3.48 8.10 -0.01
C GLU A 33 -2.19 7.35 0.38
N ALA A 34 -2.06 6.90 1.63
CA ALA A 34 -0.93 6.09 2.06
C ALA A 34 -0.82 4.76 1.28
N GLY A 35 -1.95 4.06 1.12
CA GLY A 35 -1.99 2.81 0.35
C GLY A 35 -1.76 3.03 -1.15
N GLU A 36 -2.33 4.09 -1.72
CA GLU A 36 -2.09 4.47 -3.11
C GLU A 36 -0.61 4.85 -3.35
N ARG A 37 0.02 5.56 -2.41
CA ARG A 37 1.44 5.90 -2.47
C ARG A 37 2.31 4.65 -2.45
N LEU A 38 2.03 3.70 -1.56
CA LEU A 38 2.70 2.40 -1.53
C LEU A 38 2.58 1.69 -2.89
N ALA A 39 1.37 1.62 -3.47
CA ALA A 39 1.13 0.97 -4.76
C ALA A 39 1.88 1.65 -5.93
N ARG A 40 1.98 2.98 -5.91
CA ARG A 40 2.74 3.75 -6.90
C ARG A 40 4.24 3.52 -6.77
N ASP A 41 4.79 3.53 -5.56
CA ASP A 41 6.21 3.23 -5.32
C ASP A 41 6.53 1.78 -5.68
N TRP A 42 5.65 0.83 -5.37
CA TRP A 42 5.79 -0.58 -5.75
C TRP A 42 5.91 -0.77 -7.27
N MET A 43 5.02 -0.12 -8.03
CA MET A 43 5.02 -0.18 -9.49
C MET A 43 6.27 0.46 -10.09
N ARG A 44 6.67 1.65 -9.61
CA ARG A 44 7.85 2.39 -10.10
C ARG A 44 9.17 1.72 -9.70
N GLY A 45 9.20 1.07 -8.54
CA GLY A 45 10.33 0.26 -8.09
C GLY A 45 10.49 -1.06 -8.85
N GLN A 46 9.58 -1.37 -9.78
CA GLN A 46 9.54 -2.61 -10.58
C GLN A 46 9.49 -3.87 -9.70
N LEU A 47 8.81 -3.80 -8.55
CA LEU A 47 8.65 -4.91 -7.60
C LEU A 47 7.53 -5.89 -7.99
N MET A 48 6.97 -5.75 -9.18
CA MET A 48 5.99 -6.69 -9.69
C MET A 48 6.67 -8.01 -10.06
N PRO A 49 6.12 -9.17 -9.70
CA PRO A 49 6.60 -10.46 -10.20
C PRO A 49 6.54 -10.42 -11.73
N SER A 50 7.69 -10.35 -12.39
CA SER A 50 7.71 -10.43 -13.85
C SER A 50 7.50 -11.88 -14.25
N VAL A 51 6.52 -12.15 -15.12
CA VAL A 51 6.29 -13.50 -15.65
C VAL A 51 7.35 -13.86 -16.72
N THR A 52 8.20 -12.93 -17.15
CA THR A 52 9.14 -13.16 -18.27
C THR A 52 10.48 -12.40 -18.21
N GLN A 53 11.01 -12.01 -17.04
CA GLN A 53 12.37 -11.45 -16.98
C GLN A 53 13.15 -11.96 -15.76
N SER A 54 14.01 -12.96 -16.03
CA SER A 54 15.15 -13.25 -15.17
C SER A 54 16.09 -12.06 -15.17
N TRP A 55 16.25 -11.38 -14.05
CA TRP A 55 17.34 -10.44 -13.83
C TRP A 55 18.65 -11.17 -13.48
N SER A 56 18.99 -12.21 -14.26
CA SER A 56 20.36 -12.69 -14.39
C SER A 56 20.91 -12.12 -15.70
N GLY A 57 21.34 -10.86 -15.64
CA GLY A 57 21.85 -10.17 -16.82
C GLY A 57 22.16 -8.70 -16.56
N MET A 58 23.18 -8.44 -15.75
CA MET A 58 23.92 -7.19 -15.80
C MET A 58 24.47 -7.00 -17.22
N PRO A 59 24.28 -5.88 -17.93
CA PRO A 59 25.21 -5.47 -18.95
C PRO A 59 26.30 -4.63 -18.28
N ALA A 60 27.49 -5.23 -18.16
CA ALA A 60 28.71 -4.45 -18.10
C ALA A 60 28.85 -3.69 -19.43
N GLY A 61 28.96 -2.36 -19.36
CA GLY A 61 29.52 -1.51 -20.42
C GLY A 61 28.75 -1.42 -21.75
N GLY A 62 28.13 -0.28 -21.99
CA GLY A 62 27.62 0.08 -23.31
C GLY A 62 27.42 1.60 -23.43
N THR A 63 28.40 2.27 -24.03
CA THR A 63 28.40 3.70 -24.36
C THR A 63 27.25 4.07 -25.29
N GLY A 64 26.26 4.80 -24.77
CA GLY A 64 25.17 5.37 -25.58
C GLY A 64 24.10 6.05 -24.71
N GLY A 65 24.36 7.27 -24.26
CA GLY A 65 23.41 8.10 -23.50
C GLY A 65 23.49 7.91 -21.98
N ALA A 66 24.59 8.35 -21.36
CA ALA A 66 24.91 8.13 -19.95
C ALA A 66 23.98 8.80 -18.91
N GLY A 67 23.02 9.62 -19.32
CA GLY A 67 22.09 10.30 -18.39
C GLY A 67 20.83 9.48 -18.10
N ALA A 68 19.98 9.30 -19.12
CA ALA A 68 18.63 8.79 -18.93
C ALA A 68 18.54 7.36 -18.36
N GLY A 69 19.50 6.48 -18.68
CA GLY A 69 19.50 5.09 -18.18
C GLY A 69 19.92 4.97 -16.71
N ALA A 70 20.87 5.80 -16.27
CA ALA A 70 21.31 5.86 -14.87
C ALA A 70 20.21 6.49 -14.00
N ASP A 71 19.60 7.58 -14.46
CA ASP A 71 18.52 8.29 -13.76
C ASP A 71 17.28 7.40 -13.51
N ILE A 72 16.91 6.55 -14.48
CA ILE A 72 15.82 5.57 -14.33
C ILE A 72 16.16 4.51 -13.27
N GLY A 73 17.41 4.05 -13.24
CA GLY A 73 17.89 3.07 -12.25
C GLY A 73 17.87 3.61 -10.83
N ASP A 74 18.33 4.84 -10.65
CA ASP A 74 18.35 5.54 -9.36
C ASP A 74 16.93 5.81 -8.86
N PHE A 75 16.02 6.26 -9.72
CA PHE A 75 14.63 6.46 -9.36
C PHE A 75 13.92 5.17 -8.91
N ALA A 76 14.15 4.07 -9.64
CA ALA A 76 13.60 2.77 -9.26
C ALA A 76 14.17 2.28 -7.93
N LEU A 77 15.47 2.50 -7.68
CA LEU A 77 16.11 2.18 -6.41
C LEU A 77 15.49 2.95 -5.25
N GLU A 78 15.30 4.26 -5.39
CA GLU A 78 14.64 5.07 -4.38
C GLU A 78 13.22 4.59 -4.06
N CYS A 79 12.43 4.26 -5.09
CA CYS A 79 11.09 3.69 -4.91
C CYS A 79 11.15 2.38 -4.13
N ARG A 80 12.10 1.47 -4.44
CA ARG A 80 12.29 0.23 -3.66
C ARG A 80 12.65 0.51 -2.21
N THR A 81 13.53 1.47 -1.95
CA THR A 81 13.88 1.89 -0.58
C THR A 81 12.67 2.45 0.16
N ARG A 82 11.83 3.27 -0.48
CA ARG A 82 10.58 3.78 0.11
C ARG A 82 9.60 2.66 0.45
N VAL A 83 9.42 1.67 -0.43
CA VAL A 83 8.58 0.49 -0.15
C VAL A 83 9.13 -0.30 1.03
N ALA A 84 10.42 -0.63 1.03
CA ALA A 84 11.04 -1.41 2.11
C ALA A 84 10.83 -0.74 3.47
N ARG A 85 11.13 0.56 3.58
CA ARG A 85 10.94 1.32 4.83
C ARG A 85 9.49 1.38 5.29
N ALA A 86 8.55 1.51 4.35
CA ALA A 86 7.12 1.54 4.66
C ALA A 86 6.62 0.19 5.19
N LEU A 87 7.06 -0.92 4.59
CA LEU A 87 6.70 -2.27 5.03
C LEU A 87 7.39 -2.65 6.35
N ASP A 88 8.64 -2.23 6.56
CA ASP A 88 9.34 -2.38 7.83
C ASP A 88 8.60 -1.64 8.96
N ALA A 89 8.13 -0.41 8.69
CA ALA A 89 7.35 0.35 9.66
C ALA A 89 6.00 -0.31 9.98
N ALA A 90 5.35 -0.94 8.99
CA ALA A 90 4.13 -1.71 9.19
C ALA A 90 4.35 -3.00 10.01
N GLY A 91 5.56 -3.56 9.92
CA GLY A 91 5.94 -4.81 10.56
C GLY A 91 5.43 -6.06 9.82
N PRO A 92 5.98 -7.25 10.16
CA PRO A 92 5.73 -8.49 9.44
C PRO A 92 4.26 -8.92 9.45
N GLU A 93 3.53 -8.57 10.51
CA GLU A 93 2.12 -8.93 10.68
C GLU A 93 1.19 -8.21 9.69
N LEU A 94 1.56 -6.99 9.25
CA LEU A 94 0.70 -6.12 8.43
C LEU A 94 1.23 -5.94 7.00
N ALA A 95 2.54 -6.09 6.79
CA ALA A 95 3.17 -5.91 5.48
C ALA A 95 2.52 -6.80 4.40
N GLY A 96 2.22 -8.06 4.73
CA GLY A 96 1.63 -9.01 3.78
C GLY A 96 0.25 -8.58 3.27
N VAL A 97 -0.65 -8.14 4.16
CA VAL A 97 -2.01 -7.72 3.78
C VAL A 97 -2.00 -6.40 3.01
N LEU A 98 -1.09 -5.49 3.34
CA LEU A 98 -0.89 -4.24 2.59
C LEU A 98 -0.45 -4.52 1.15
N VAL A 99 0.53 -5.39 0.96
CA VAL A 99 1.00 -5.76 -0.39
C VAL A 99 -0.09 -6.46 -1.20
N ASP A 100 -0.80 -7.43 -0.60
CA ASP A 100 -1.90 -8.14 -1.26
C ASP A 100 -2.99 -7.19 -1.81
N ILE A 101 -3.38 -6.19 -1.03
CA ILE A 101 -4.54 -5.36 -1.34
C ILE A 101 -4.14 -4.08 -2.08
N CYS A 102 -3.08 -3.40 -1.65
CA CYS A 102 -2.66 -2.15 -2.26
C CYS A 102 -1.86 -2.39 -3.56
N CYS A 103 -0.98 -3.38 -3.58
CA CYS A 103 -0.07 -3.59 -4.71
C CYS A 103 -0.61 -4.63 -5.70
N PHE A 104 -1.18 -5.72 -5.20
CA PHE A 104 -1.78 -6.77 -6.04
C PHE A 104 -3.28 -6.60 -6.27
N GLU A 105 -3.90 -5.57 -5.67
CA GLU A 105 -5.32 -5.24 -5.87
C GLU A 105 -6.29 -6.40 -5.56
N ARG A 106 -5.87 -7.34 -4.69
CA ARG A 106 -6.68 -8.51 -4.32
C ARG A 106 -7.88 -8.09 -3.48
N GLY A 107 -9.01 -8.75 -3.71
CA GLY A 107 -10.22 -8.55 -2.89
C GLY A 107 -10.02 -9.04 -1.46
N LEU A 108 -10.69 -8.39 -0.49
CA LEU A 108 -10.61 -8.74 0.93
C LEU A 108 -10.92 -10.23 1.20
N GLU A 109 -11.98 -10.75 0.57
CA GLU A 109 -12.40 -12.15 0.74
C GLU A 109 -11.39 -13.14 0.13
N ASP A 110 -10.69 -12.75 -0.93
CA ASP A 110 -9.64 -13.57 -1.55
C ASP A 110 -8.39 -13.65 -0.67
N VAL A 111 -8.04 -12.54 -0.02
CA VAL A 111 -6.95 -12.50 0.97
C VAL A 111 -7.30 -13.36 2.18
N GLU A 112 -8.52 -13.24 2.71
CA GLU A 112 -8.99 -14.06 3.83
C GLU A 112 -8.93 -15.55 3.50
N ARG A 113 -9.44 -15.95 2.33
CA ARG A 113 -9.40 -17.34 1.88
C ARG A 113 -7.98 -17.87 1.71
N ALA A 114 -7.11 -17.11 1.05
CA ALA A 114 -5.74 -17.53 0.78
C ALA A 114 -4.88 -17.64 2.05
N ARG A 115 -5.20 -16.85 3.08
CA ARG A 115 -4.49 -16.85 4.37
C ARG A 115 -5.18 -17.69 5.44
N GLN A 116 -6.29 -18.36 5.10
CA GLN A 116 -7.15 -19.09 6.04
C GLN A 116 -7.59 -18.24 7.24
N TRP A 117 -7.80 -16.95 7.02
CA TRP A 117 -8.28 -16.04 8.05
C TRP A 117 -9.80 -16.13 8.20
N PRO A 118 -10.33 -15.86 9.41
CA PRO A 118 -11.76 -15.69 9.61
C PRO A 118 -12.34 -14.59 8.72
N ARG A 119 -13.64 -14.69 8.43
CA ARG A 119 -14.36 -13.68 7.64
C ARG A 119 -14.24 -12.31 8.29
N ARG A 120 -14.02 -11.28 7.47
CA ARG A 120 -13.89 -9.86 7.85
C ARG A 120 -12.61 -9.50 8.62
N SER A 121 -11.66 -10.42 8.78
CA SER A 121 -10.36 -10.13 9.41
C SER A 121 -9.48 -9.20 8.57
N ALA A 122 -9.46 -9.38 7.24
CA ALA A 122 -8.58 -8.60 6.37
C ALA A 122 -8.92 -7.11 6.40
N LYS A 123 -10.22 -6.77 6.55
CA LYS A 123 -10.67 -5.38 6.61
C LYS A 123 -10.06 -4.62 7.79
N LEU A 124 -10.01 -5.24 8.98
CA LEU A 124 -9.48 -4.61 10.18
C LEU A 124 -7.95 -4.50 10.13
N LEU A 125 -7.28 -5.56 9.66
CA LEU A 125 -5.82 -5.56 9.52
C LEU A 125 -5.37 -4.54 8.46
N LEU A 126 -6.11 -4.42 7.34
CA LEU A 126 -5.86 -3.39 6.34
C LEU A 126 -5.96 -1.98 6.95
N LYS A 127 -7.03 -1.68 7.72
CA LYS A 127 -7.19 -0.40 8.41
C LYS A 127 -6.01 -0.10 9.33
N ALA A 128 -5.60 -1.08 10.14
CA ALA A 128 -4.45 -0.94 11.04
C ALA A 128 -3.15 -0.65 10.26
N GLY A 129 -2.89 -1.42 9.20
CA GLY A 129 -1.71 -1.24 8.35
C GLY A 129 -1.69 0.13 7.66
N LEU A 130 -2.81 0.57 7.09
CA LEU A 130 -2.89 1.88 6.42
C LEU A 130 -2.71 3.03 7.40
N SER A 131 -3.20 2.89 8.64
CA SER A 131 -2.94 3.87 9.70
C SER A 131 -1.44 3.98 10.02
N VAL A 132 -0.71 2.86 10.05
CA VAL A 132 0.75 2.85 10.20
C VAL A 132 1.43 3.54 9.01
N LEU A 133 1.02 3.20 7.78
CA LEU A 133 1.58 3.83 6.58
C LEU A 133 1.33 5.34 6.53
N ALA A 134 0.13 5.79 6.91
CA ALA A 134 -0.20 7.21 6.92
C ALA A 134 0.69 8.00 7.89
N ARG A 135 1.02 7.43 9.06
CA ARG A 135 2.04 7.99 9.96
C ARG A 135 3.43 7.95 9.35
N HIS A 136 3.83 6.82 8.78
CA HIS A 136 5.14 6.65 8.14
C HIS A 136 5.39 7.67 7.03
N TYR A 137 4.37 7.94 6.20
CA TYR A 137 4.45 8.92 5.12
C TYR A 137 4.24 10.37 5.57
N GLY A 138 3.98 10.62 6.85
CA GLY A 138 3.72 11.96 7.40
C GLY A 138 2.41 12.58 6.89
N LEU A 139 1.43 11.75 6.50
CA LEU A 139 0.12 12.20 5.99
C LEU A 139 -0.85 12.54 7.12
N VAL A 140 -0.63 11.97 8.30
CA VAL A 140 -1.37 12.35 9.51
C VAL A 140 -0.57 13.44 10.21
N HIS A 141 -1.06 14.67 10.18
CA HIS A 141 -0.64 15.67 11.14
C HIS A 141 -1.39 15.41 12.44
N GLU A 142 -0.70 15.48 13.58
CA GLU A 142 -1.33 15.46 14.91
C GLU A 142 -2.15 16.74 15.11
N SER A 143 -3.24 16.85 14.36
CA SER A 143 -4.32 17.77 14.64
C SER A 143 -5.03 17.18 15.85
N GLY A 144 -4.94 17.85 16.99
CA GLY A 144 -5.41 17.38 18.30
C GLY A 144 -6.70 16.57 18.26
N GLY A 145 -6.70 15.48 19.04
CA GLY A 145 -7.66 14.39 19.00
C GLY A 145 -9.13 14.77 18.80
N ALA A 146 -9.74 14.17 17.78
CA ALA A 146 -11.17 13.95 17.73
C ALA A 146 -11.45 12.68 16.92
N GLY A 147 -11.77 11.57 17.59
CA GLY A 147 -12.27 10.39 16.88
C GLY A 147 -12.05 9.04 17.53
N GLY A 148 -12.27 8.92 18.84
CA GLY A 148 -12.24 7.63 19.51
C GLY A 148 -12.43 7.77 21.00
N ALA A 149 -13.53 8.42 21.42
CA ALA A 149 -13.97 8.26 22.80
C ALA A 149 -14.24 6.76 23.00
N THR A 150 -13.29 6.06 23.63
CA THR A 150 -13.50 4.73 24.19
C THR A 150 -14.72 4.85 25.09
N ARG A 151 -15.89 4.45 24.57
CA ARG A 151 -17.09 4.32 25.40
C ARG A 151 -16.72 3.28 26.44
N ALA A 152 -16.46 3.76 27.66
CA ALA A 152 -16.13 2.92 28.79
C ALA A 152 -17.17 1.80 28.86
N TRP A 153 -16.70 0.57 28.75
CA TRP A 153 -17.54 -0.61 28.83
C TRP A 153 -18.10 -0.67 30.26
N ARG A 154 -19.31 -0.15 30.44
CA ARG A 154 -20.02 -0.24 31.72
C ARG A 154 -20.45 -1.70 31.90
N LYS A 155 -19.86 -2.35 32.90
CA LYS A 155 -20.35 -3.63 33.40
C LYS A 155 -21.68 -3.40 34.11
N SER A 156 -22.68 -4.23 33.78
CA SER A 156 -23.94 -4.35 34.53
C SER A 156 -23.74 -5.15 35.81
#